data_AF-E1QZR5-F1
#
_entry.id   AF-E1QZR5-F1
#
_cell.length_a   1.000
_cell.length_b   1.000
_cell.length_c   1.000
_cell.angle_alpha   90.00
_cell.angle_beta   90.00
_cell.angle_gamma   90.00
#
_symmetry.space_group_name_H-M   'P 1'
#
loop_
_entity.id
_entity.type
_entity.pdbx_description
1 polymer ?
#
loop_
_entity_poly.entity_id
_entity_poly.type
_entity_poly.pdbx_seq_one_letter_code
_entity_poly.pdbx_strand_id
1 'polypeptide(L)'
;MTDIMDDYRKQMHDLSFSEEDKVRMVERLASATRDAPSDQAPSAVPLRRGHRMRLVAAAVAAALCVTCGFGVAYASGGLVGVSDLLDDVFGGAPAQTEVVNKVGRPLNAVASSDGVTMSADAVICDGNNYAVVYSIRRDDGGSFGDFEANGYGYLPLMFRDGDSHVSGITGAYGSSYFYDADPSDNAIQYVQQMSLSGGSDSPEGRTLRAEFSGLCVFDGETGDLTSLASGSWNLKFKMDYEPVSQALPTGQDFDLNGARATVRRLSVSPIAVSLDYDVAEPASLPDDEPDGRESDAMAQRESQLLDLGTIVLTMKDGTTYQVKDMGGGALDSSRSDSASVEKNIFLTQIIDPADLASVTVGGTTIAVS
;
A
#
# COMPACT_ATOMS: atom_id res chain seq x y z
N MET A 1 30.23 24.91 -12.40
CA MET A 1 29.09 23.97 -12.45
C MET A 1 27.86 24.56 -11.74
N THR A 2 27.70 25.89 -11.74
CA THR A 2 26.68 26.63 -10.97
C THR A 2 25.63 27.28 -11.88
N ASP A 3 25.91 27.37 -13.18
CA ASP A 3 25.10 28.11 -14.16
C ASP A 3 23.86 27.33 -14.65
N ILE A 4 23.92 25.99 -14.65
CA ILE A 4 22.86 25.11 -15.18
C ILE A 4 21.67 25.01 -14.20
N MET A 5 21.93 25.03 -12.89
CA MET A 5 20.89 24.98 -11.86
C MET A 5 20.12 26.30 -11.74
N ASP A 6 20.79 27.44 -11.96
CA ASP A 6 20.14 28.74 -11.94
C ASP A 6 19.27 28.96 -13.19
N ASP A 7 19.72 28.49 -14.36
CA ASP A 7 18.92 28.51 -15.59
C ASP A 7 17.67 27.61 -15.48
N TYR A 8 17.80 26.43 -14.88
CA TYR A 8 16.67 25.53 -14.62
C TYR A 8 15.66 26.14 -13.62
N ARG A 9 16.13 26.73 -12.53
CA ARG A 9 15.26 27.41 -11.54
C ARG A 9 14.53 28.59 -12.15
N LYS A 10 15.18 29.33 -13.05
CA LYS A 10 14.59 30.49 -13.74
C LYS A 10 13.53 30.06 -14.76
N GLN A 11 13.78 28.99 -15.52
CA GLN A 11 12.79 28.43 -16.44
C GLN A 11 11.58 27.83 -15.74
N MET A 12 11.76 27.26 -14.54
CA MET A 12 10.65 26.75 -13.70
C MET A 12 9.83 27.86 -13.06
N HIS A 13 10.43 29.01 -12.75
CA HIS A 13 9.70 30.17 -12.22
C HIS A 13 8.71 30.75 -13.25
N ASP A 14 9.07 30.74 -14.54
CA ASP A 14 8.20 31.21 -15.63
C ASP A 14 7.05 30.24 -15.97
N LEU A 15 7.09 29.01 -15.44
CA LEU A 15 6.02 28.01 -15.54
C LEU A 15 5.15 27.93 -14.27
N SER A 16 5.47 28.72 -13.25
CA SER A 16 4.68 28.80 -12.02
C SER A 16 3.57 29.84 -12.15
N PHE A 17 2.38 29.53 -11.66
CA PHE A 17 1.31 30.52 -11.60
C PHE A 17 1.75 31.72 -10.75
N SER A 18 1.46 32.93 -11.23
CA SER A 18 1.69 34.12 -10.42
C SER A 18 0.83 34.05 -9.16
N GLU A 19 1.29 34.69 -8.07
CA GLU A 19 0.49 34.75 -6.83
C GLU A 19 -0.88 35.37 -7.06
N GLU A 20 -1.00 36.33 -7.99
CA GLU A 20 -2.28 36.91 -8.40
C GLU A 20 -3.18 35.89 -9.12
N ASP A 21 -2.62 35.01 -9.95
CA ASP A 21 -3.38 33.94 -10.61
C ASP A 21 -3.86 32.88 -9.62
N LYS A 22 -3.04 32.56 -8.61
CA LYS A 22 -3.42 31.65 -7.51
C LYS A 22 -4.54 32.25 -6.67
N VAL A 23 -4.43 33.51 -6.27
CA VAL A 23 -5.47 34.21 -5.50
C VAL A 23 -6.76 34.29 -6.31
N ARG A 24 -6.69 34.62 -7.60
CA ARG A 24 -7.86 34.67 -8.48
C ARG A 24 -8.51 33.28 -8.68
N MET A 25 -7.71 32.21 -8.67
CA MET A 25 -8.22 30.84 -8.74
C MET A 25 -8.96 30.46 -7.45
N VAL A 26 -8.41 30.80 -6.29
CA VAL A 26 -9.05 30.59 -4.98
C VAL A 26 -10.34 31.38 -4.86
N GLU A 27 -10.34 32.65 -5.28
CA GLU A 27 -11.56 33.48 -5.28
C GLU A 27 -12.65 32.91 -6.20
N ARG A 28 -12.28 32.40 -7.38
CA ARG A 28 -13.22 31.76 -8.30
C ARG A 28 -13.84 30.49 -7.70
N LEU A 29 -13.02 29.67 -7.04
CA LEU A 29 -13.49 28.47 -6.34
C LEU A 29 -14.43 28.82 -5.17
N ALA A 30 -14.09 29.84 -4.39
CA ALA A 30 -14.91 30.32 -3.27
C ALA A 30 -16.23 30.96 -3.74
N SER A 31 -16.25 31.64 -4.89
CA SER A 31 -17.48 32.15 -5.49
C SER A 31 -18.37 31.05 -6.06
N ALA A 32 -17.79 30.02 -6.65
CA ALA A 32 -18.53 28.87 -7.19
C ALA A 32 -19.22 28.05 -6.08
N THR A 33 -18.68 28.06 -4.86
CA THR A 33 -19.30 27.42 -3.68
C THR A 33 -20.40 28.27 -3.04
N ARG A 34 -20.37 29.59 -3.19
CA ARG A 34 -21.42 30.49 -2.65
C ARG A 34 -22.67 30.56 -3.53
N ASP A 35 -22.53 30.38 -4.84
CA ASP A 35 -23.64 30.49 -5.79
C ASP A 35 -24.39 29.15 -6.02
N ALA A 36 -24.06 28.10 -5.28
CA ALA A 36 -24.81 26.84 -5.28
C ALA A 36 -26.12 27.02 -4.48
N PRO A 37 -27.32 26.86 -5.08
CA PRO A 37 -28.57 27.04 -4.35
C PRO A 37 -28.78 25.91 -3.33
N SER A 38 -28.90 26.26 -2.06
CA SER A 38 -29.39 25.38 -1.00
C SER A 38 -30.93 25.35 -0.98
N ASP A 39 -31.50 24.19 -0.66
CA ASP A 39 -32.92 23.85 -0.44
C ASP A 39 -33.81 23.56 -1.66
N GLN A 40 -34.08 22.26 -1.88
CA GLN A 40 -35.45 21.70 -1.82
C GLN A 40 -35.48 20.17 -2.00
N ALA A 41 -36.09 19.48 -1.03
CA ALA A 41 -36.42 18.06 -1.05
C ALA A 41 -37.49 17.73 -2.12
N PRO A 42 -37.45 16.58 -2.82
CA PRO A 42 -38.44 16.27 -3.85
C PRO A 42 -39.71 15.67 -3.24
N SER A 43 -40.83 16.39 -3.36
CA SER A 43 -42.18 15.83 -3.25
C SER A 43 -42.75 15.46 -4.62
N ALA A 44 -43.56 14.41 -4.61
CA ALA A 44 -44.07 13.65 -5.74
C ALA A 44 -44.80 14.43 -6.85
N VAL A 45 -44.72 13.86 -8.06
CA VAL A 45 -45.33 14.30 -9.34
C VAL A 45 -46.86 14.18 -9.35
N PRO A 46 -47.57 15.06 -10.09
CA PRO A 46 -48.52 14.54 -11.07
C PRO A 46 -48.44 15.21 -12.47
N LEU A 47 -48.76 14.42 -13.50
CA LEU A 47 -48.73 14.71 -14.93
C LEU A 47 -49.83 15.69 -15.41
N ARG A 48 -49.53 16.59 -16.39
CA ARG A 48 -50.02 16.56 -17.80
C ARG A 48 -49.88 17.88 -18.60
N ARG A 49 -49.57 17.68 -19.90
CA ARG A 49 -49.92 18.42 -21.14
C ARG A 49 -49.15 19.69 -21.56
N GLY A 50 -48.48 19.58 -22.74
CA GLY A 50 -48.67 20.56 -23.82
C GLY A 50 -47.42 21.12 -24.55
N HIS A 51 -47.07 20.50 -25.68
CA HIS A 51 -46.42 21.06 -26.88
C HIS A 51 -45.02 21.72 -26.89
N ARG A 52 -44.06 20.94 -27.41
CA ARG A 52 -43.09 21.21 -28.51
C ARG A 52 -42.16 22.44 -28.40
N MET A 53 -40.88 22.16 -28.12
CA MET A 53 -39.77 22.57 -28.99
C MET A 53 -38.71 21.47 -29.03
N ARG A 54 -38.23 21.15 -30.23
CA ARG A 54 -37.09 20.25 -30.47
C ARG A 54 -35.81 21.07 -30.28
N LEU A 55 -34.87 20.60 -29.46
CA LEU A 55 -33.46 20.98 -29.54
C LEU A 55 -32.60 19.79 -29.06
N VAL A 56 -31.95 19.19 -30.05
CA VAL A 56 -30.68 18.44 -30.04
C VAL A 56 -30.23 17.86 -28.70
N ALA A 57 -30.36 16.53 -28.58
CA ALA A 57 -29.54 15.71 -27.70
C ALA A 57 -28.10 15.71 -28.26
N ALA A 58 -27.21 16.41 -27.58
CA ALA A 58 -25.77 16.20 -27.63
C ALA A 58 -25.15 16.90 -26.42
N ALA A 59 -24.99 16.19 -25.31
CA ALA A 59 -24.12 16.62 -24.23
C ALA A 59 -23.11 15.50 -23.99
N VAL A 60 -21.96 15.70 -24.62
CA VAL A 60 -20.73 14.94 -24.48
C VAL A 60 -20.32 15.00 -23.01
N ALA A 61 -20.49 13.92 -22.27
CA ALA A 61 -19.80 13.71 -21.00
C ALA A 61 -18.39 13.21 -21.33
N ALA A 62 -17.53 14.13 -21.77
CA ALA A 62 -16.10 13.90 -21.90
C ALA A 62 -15.39 14.67 -20.79
N ALA A 63 -14.71 13.90 -19.93
CA ALA A 63 -13.42 14.21 -19.33
C ALA A 63 -13.17 15.67 -18.90
N LEU A 64 -13.42 15.94 -17.63
CA LEU A 64 -12.65 16.92 -16.84
C LEU A 64 -12.07 16.21 -15.61
N CYS A 65 -11.34 15.12 -15.86
CA CYS A 65 -10.44 14.51 -14.89
C CYS A 65 -9.01 14.65 -15.40
N VAL A 66 -8.53 15.88 -15.57
CA VAL A 66 -7.09 16.13 -15.64
C VAL A 66 -6.79 17.52 -15.06
N THR A 67 -5.69 17.56 -14.30
CA THR A 67 -4.84 18.71 -13.95
C THR A 67 -5.35 19.63 -12.84
N CYS A 68 -5.09 19.25 -11.60
CA CYS A 68 -3.99 19.84 -10.81
C CYS A 68 -3.56 18.80 -9.78
N GLY A 69 -2.25 18.66 -9.54
CA GLY A 69 -1.72 17.70 -8.59
C GLY A 69 -2.26 17.90 -7.18
N PHE A 70 -2.09 16.84 -6.39
CA PHE A 70 -2.49 16.65 -4.99
C PHE A 70 -3.94 16.20 -4.79
N GLY A 71 -4.11 14.94 -4.37
CA GLY A 71 -5.29 14.43 -3.66
C GLY A 71 -6.47 13.96 -4.52
N VAL A 72 -7.10 12.87 -4.07
CA VAL A 72 -8.49 12.56 -4.41
C VAL A 72 -9.34 13.68 -3.84
N ALA A 73 -10.08 14.39 -4.69
CA ALA A 73 -11.02 15.40 -4.23
C ALA A 73 -12.30 14.69 -3.74
N TYR A 74 -12.54 14.70 -2.43
CA TYR A 74 -13.82 14.29 -1.87
C TYR A 74 -14.86 15.40 -2.04
N ALA A 75 -16.14 15.04 -2.05
CA ALA A 75 -17.27 15.96 -2.20
C ALA A 75 -17.36 17.02 -1.06
N SER A 76 -16.54 16.90 -0.01
CA SER A 76 -16.38 17.86 1.10
C SER A 76 -15.33 18.95 0.86
N GLY A 77 -14.55 18.89 -0.24
CA GLY A 77 -13.53 19.90 -0.58
C GLY A 77 -12.21 19.76 0.18
N GLY A 78 -12.01 18.68 0.95
CA GLY A 78 -10.70 18.28 1.47
C GLY A 78 -9.96 17.39 0.47
N LEU A 79 -8.71 17.71 0.18
CA LEU A 79 -7.80 16.80 -0.51
C LEU A 79 -7.19 15.89 0.57
N VAL A 80 -7.49 14.59 0.55
CA VAL A 80 -6.74 13.64 1.38
C VAL A 80 -5.34 13.53 0.80
N GLY A 81 -4.33 13.80 1.63
CA GLY A 81 -2.94 13.73 1.24
C GLY A 81 -2.44 12.30 1.19
N VAL A 82 -1.37 12.07 0.41
CA VAL A 82 -0.61 10.81 0.45
C VAL A 82 -0.15 10.50 1.87
N SER A 83 0.22 11.53 2.64
CA SER A 83 0.64 11.38 4.04
C SER A 83 -0.49 10.82 4.90
N ASP A 84 -1.72 11.29 4.74
CA ASP A 84 -2.86 10.83 5.55
C ASP A 84 -3.14 9.34 5.27
N LEU A 85 -3.11 8.92 4.00
CA LEU A 85 -3.28 7.51 3.63
C LEU A 85 -2.14 6.62 4.15
N LEU A 86 -0.91 7.13 4.16
CA LEU A 86 0.21 6.38 4.73
C LEU A 86 0.14 6.33 6.25
N ASP A 87 -0.33 7.39 6.91
CA ASP A 87 -0.54 7.44 8.35
C ASP A 87 -1.60 6.42 8.78
N ASP A 88 -2.67 6.24 8.00
CA ASP A 88 -3.68 5.19 8.23
C ASP A 88 -3.07 3.78 8.18
N VAL A 89 -2.17 3.52 7.21
CA VAL A 89 -1.51 2.22 7.03
C VAL A 89 -0.42 1.97 8.09
N PHE A 90 0.27 3.02 8.49
CA PHE A 90 1.49 2.97 9.29
C PHE A 90 1.32 3.69 10.65
N GLY A 91 0.12 3.67 11.22
CA GLY A 91 -0.13 3.96 12.63
C GLY A 91 0.08 5.42 13.07
N GLY A 92 0.06 6.39 12.16
CA GLY A 92 -0.06 7.83 12.43
C GLY A 92 1.01 8.50 13.29
N ALA A 93 2.10 7.81 13.65
CA ALA A 93 3.29 8.47 14.20
C ALA A 93 3.93 9.30 13.08
N PRO A 94 4.33 10.56 13.33
CA PRO A 94 4.81 11.44 12.28
C PRO A 94 6.10 10.86 11.70
N ALA A 95 5.97 10.15 10.58
CA ALA A 95 7.06 9.94 9.68
C ALA A 95 7.65 11.31 9.38
N GLN A 96 8.99 11.44 9.40
CA GLN A 96 9.59 12.69 8.97
C GLN A 96 9.04 13.02 7.58
N THR A 97 8.42 14.19 7.42
CA THR A 97 7.75 14.58 6.17
C THR A 97 8.69 14.45 4.96
N GLU A 98 10.00 14.57 5.18
CA GLU A 98 11.03 14.31 4.18
C GLU A 98 11.07 12.86 3.70
N VAL A 99 10.94 11.87 4.59
CA VAL A 99 10.86 10.44 4.23
C VAL A 99 9.61 10.23 3.39
N VAL A 100 8.44 10.65 3.88
CA VAL A 100 7.15 10.52 3.15
C VAL A 100 7.21 11.17 1.77
N ASN A 101 7.78 12.37 1.63
CA ASN A 101 7.91 13.03 0.33
C ASN A 101 8.86 12.31 -0.65
N LYS A 102 9.88 11.61 -0.13
CA LYS A 102 10.80 10.83 -0.95
C LYS A 102 10.14 9.54 -1.45
N VAL A 103 9.32 8.92 -0.62
CA VAL A 103 8.88 7.52 -0.82
C VAL A 103 7.40 7.38 -1.18
N GLY A 104 6.55 8.33 -0.78
CA GLY A 104 5.10 8.36 -1.04
C GLY A 104 4.75 9.30 -2.18
N ARG A 105 4.12 8.79 -3.25
CA ARG A 105 3.62 9.65 -4.34
C ARG A 105 2.24 9.20 -4.83
N PRO A 106 1.37 10.16 -5.23
CA PRO A 106 0.12 9.80 -5.87
C PRO A 106 0.41 9.25 -7.26
N LEU A 107 -0.35 8.24 -7.65
CA LEU A 107 -0.23 7.65 -8.97
C LEU A 107 -1.38 8.18 -9.80
N ASN A 108 -1.08 8.71 -10.98
CA ASN A 108 -2.11 9.11 -11.96
C ASN A 108 -2.72 7.86 -12.63
N ALA A 109 -3.03 6.82 -11.86
CA ALA A 109 -3.59 5.56 -12.31
C ALA A 109 -5.01 5.43 -11.76
N VAL A 110 -5.97 5.44 -12.68
CA VAL A 110 -7.39 5.38 -12.39
C VAL A 110 -8.05 4.43 -13.36
N ALA A 111 -9.00 3.63 -12.88
CA ALA A 111 -9.90 2.83 -13.69
C ALA A 111 -11.33 3.00 -13.17
N SER A 112 -12.32 3.00 -14.08
CA SER A 112 -13.73 3.09 -13.71
C SER A 112 -14.50 2.00 -14.42
N SER A 113 -15.38 1.32 -13.69
CA SER A 113 -16.25 0.26 -14.20
C SER A 113 -17.43 0.08 -13.24
N ASP A 114 -18.61 -0.23 -13.79
CA ASP A 114 -19.83 -0.52 -13.02
C ASP A 114 -20.21 0.56 -11.98
N GLY A 115 -20.03 1.84 -12.34
CA GLY A 115 -20.33 2.97 -11.45
C GLY A 115 -19.40 3.10 -10.25
N VAL A 116 -18.25 2.43 -10.28
CA VAL A 116 -17.19 2.52 -9.27
C VAL A 116 -15.88 2.91 -9.95
N THR A 117 -15.18 3.85 -9.35
CA THR A 117 -13.87 4.32 -9.77
C THR A 117 -12.82 3.89 -8.74
N MET A 118 -11.75 3.25 -9.20
CA MET A 118 -10.59 2.88 -8.40
C MET A 118 -9.38 3.69 -8.83
N SER A 119 -8.67 4.28 -7.87
CA SER A 119 -7.42 5.01 -8.06
C SER A 119 -6.31 4.42 -7.20
N ALA A 120 -5.06 4.54 -7.63
CA ALA A 120 -3.91 4.25 -6.78
C ALA A 120 -3.38 5.58 -6.23
N ASP A 121 -3.60 5.84 -4.94
CA ASP A 121 -3.45 7.19 -4.38
C ASP A 121 -2.19 7.37 -3.56
N ALA A 122 -1.65 6.28 -3.03
CA ALA A 122 -0.34 6.27 -2.41
C ALA A 122 0.40 4.99 -2.79
N VAL A 123 1.69 5.10 -3.02
CA VAL A 123 2.58 3.95 -3.06
C VAL A 123 3.89 4.33 -2.40
N ILE A 124 4.47 3.35 -1.73
CA ILE A 124 5.75 3.39 -1.06
C ILE A 124 6.48 2.10 -1.38
N CYS A 125 7.79 2.16 -1.66
CA CYS A 125 8.57 0.95 -1.89
C CYS A 125 10.01 1.09 -1.40
N ASP A 126 10.64 -0.06 -1.20
CA ASP A 126 12.08 -0.20 -0.98
C ASP A 126 12.66 -1.18 -2.02
N GLY A 127 13.88 -1.66 -1.80
CA GLY A 127 14.54 -2.57 -2.74
C GLY A 127 13.88 -3.95 -2.88
N ASN A 128 12.99 -4.34 -1.97
CA ASN A 128 12.40 -5.68 -1.89
C ASN A 128 10.89 -5.66 -1.62
N ASN A 129 10.32 -4.53 -1.22
CA ASN A 129 8.95 -4.42 -0.74
C ASN A 129 8.25 -3.23 -1.37
N TYR A 130 6.93 -3.31 -1.47
CA TYR A 130 6.08 -2.18 -1.79
C TYR A 130 4.77 -2.24 -1.01
N ALA A 131 4.23 -1.07 -0.69
CA ALA A 131 2.85 -0.93 -0.27
C ALA A 131 2.11 0.04 -1.21
N VAL A 132 0.91 -0.32 -1.65
CA VAL A 132 0.03 0.54 -2.45
C VAL A 132 -1.29 0.72 -1.71
N VAL A 133 -1.74 1.95 -1.60
CA VAL A 133 -3.08 2.32 -1.13
C VAL A 133 -3.90 2.76 -2.32
N TYR A 134 -5.03 2.09 -2.51
CA TYR A 134 -6.01 2.42 -3.52
C TYR A 134 -7.24 3.02 -2.85
N SER A 135 -7.85 4.06 -3.43
CA SER A 135 -9.22 4.43 -3.11
C SER A 135 -10.19 3.83 -4.13
N ILE A 136 -11.30 3.32 -3.64
CA ILE A 136 -12.38 2.76 -4.43
C ILE A 136 -13.62 3.57 -4.09
N ARG A 137 -14.16 4.30 -5.06
CA ARG A 137 -15.20 5.30 -4.87
C ARG A 137 -16.43 5.00 -5.72
N ARG A 138 -17.63 5.14 -5.16
CA ARG A 138 -18.87 5.10 -5.95
C ARG A 138 -19.08 6.40 -6.72
N ASP A 139 -19.40 6.28 -8.00
CA ASP A 139 -19.63 7.43 -8.89
C ASP A 139 -20.98 8.12 -8.63
N ASP A 140 -21.93 7.40 -8.04
CA ASP A 140 -23.24 7.94 -7.65
C ASP A 140 -23.22 8.77 -6.35
N GLY A 141 -22.07 8.81 -5.66
CA GLY A 141 -21.91 9.55 -4.40
C GLY A 141 -22.53 8.87 -3.18
N GLY A 142 -23.09 7.66 -3.31
CA GLY A 142 -23.55 6.87 -2.17
C GLY A 142 -22.39 6.20 -1.43
N SER A 143 -22.61 5.81 -0.18
CA SER A 143 -21.66 4.96 0.54
C SER A 143 -21.69 3.51 0.03
N PHE A 144 -20.64 2.74 0.30
CA PHE A 144 -20.63 1.29 0.03
C PHE A 144 -21.52 0.49 1.00
N GLY A 145 -21.87 1.10 2.14
CA GLY A 145 -22.63 0.50 3.22
C GLY A 145 -21.85 0.51 4.51
N ASP A 146 -22.54 0.24 5.62
CA ASP A 146 -21.91 0.11 6.94
C ASP A 146 -21.44 -1.33 7.12
N PHE A 147 -20.12 -1.53 7.27
CA PHE A 147 -19.52 -2.83 7.50
C PHE A 147 -18.84 -2.86 8.88
N GLU A 148 -19.00 -3.98 9.59
CA GLU A 148 -18.31 -4.17 10.86
C GLU A 148 -16.85 -4.56 10.59
N ALA A 149 -15.93 -3.65 10.95
CA ALA A 149 -14.51 -3.91 10.88
C ALA A 149 -14.07 -4.92 11.96
N ASN A 150 -13.08 -5.75 11.64
CA ASN A 150 -12.49 -6.66 12.63
C ASN A 150 -11.64 -5.91 13.67
N GLY A 151 -11.03 -6.64 14.62
CA GLY A 151 -10.19 -6.04 15.67
C GLY A 151 -8.95 -5.28 15.19
N TYR A 152 -8.61 -5.36 13.89
CA TYR A 152 -7.53 -4.60 13.25
C TYR A 152 -8.04 -3.42 12.40
N GLY A 153 -9.36 -3.18 12.36
CA GLY A 153 -9.96 -2.14 11.52
C GLY A 153 -10.21 -2.56 10.07
N TYR A 154 -10.06 -3.85 9.74
CA TYR A 154 -10.24 -4.32 8.36
C TYR A 154 -11.70 -4.68 8.07
N LEU A 155 -12.19 -4.23 6.92
CA LEU A 155 -13.52 -4.56 6.45
C LEU A 155 -13.59 -5.98 5.88
N PRO A 156 -14.74 -6.66 5.99
CA PRO A 156 -14.98 -7.99 5.42
C PRO A 156 -15.24 -7.92 3.92
N LEU A 157 -14.36 -7.22 3.19
CA LEU A 157 -14.46 -7.02 1.75
C LEU A 157 -13.35 -7.79 1.04
N MET A 158 -13.64 -8.22 -0.18
CA MET A 158 -12.66 -8.82 -1.07
C MET A 158 -13.02 -8.56 -2.53
N PHE A 159 -12.04 -8.77 -3.41
CA PHE A 159 -12.30 -8.97 -4.83
C PHE A 159 -12.57 -10.44 -5.10
N ARG A 160 -13.48 -10.75 -6.02
CA ARG A 160 -13.68 -12.12 -6.52
C ARG A 160 -12.43 -12.63 -7.21
N ASP A 161 -11.82 -11.78 -8.03
CA ASP A 161 -10.53 -12.02 -8.66
C ASP A 161 -9.68 -10.75 -8.50
N GLY A 162 -8.46 -10.89 -7.99
CA GLY A 162 -7.54 -9.79 -7.77
C GLY A 162 -6.09 -10.26 -7.85
N ASP A 163 -5.30 -9.59 -8.70
CA ASP A 163 -3.86 -9.83 -8.80
C ASP A 163 -3.11 -8.51 -9.00
N SER A 164 -1.86 -8.47 -8.54
CA SER A 164 -0.94 -7.41 -8.88
C SER A 164 0.46 -7.97 -9.07
N HIS A 165 1.14 -7.56 -10.14
CA HIS A 165 2.51 -7.97 -10.40
C HIS A 165 3.37 -6.81 -10.87
N VAL A 166 4.65 -6.88 -10.52
CA VAL A 166 5.69 -5.97 -11.00
C VAL A 166 6.38 -6.60 -12.20
N SER A 167 6.46 -5.86 -13.31
CA SER A 167 6.98 -6.37 -14.57
C SER A 167 8.42 -6.89 -14.43
N GLY A 168 8.63 -8.14 -14.82
CA GLY A 168 9.93 -8.80 -14.75
C GLY A 168 10.31 -9.30 -13.35
N ILE A 169 9.37 -9.31 -12.40
CA ILE A 169 9.50 -10.03 -11.13
C ILE A 169 8.71 -11.33 -11.24
N THR A 170 9.31 -12.44 -10.78
CA THR A 170 8.74 -13.78 -10.94
C THR A 170 8.01 -14.30 -9.71
N GLY A 171 8.15 -13.65 -8.55
CA GLY A 171 7.45 -14.03 -7.34
C GLY A 171 7.27 -12.86 -6.38
N ALA A 172 6.15 -12.88 -5.66
CA ALA A 172 5.88 -11.98 -4.56
C ALA A 172 4.96 -12.69 -3.56
N TYR A 173 5.06 -12.27 -2.31
CA TYR A 173 4.17 -12.69 -1.23
C TYR A 173 3.79 -11.46 -0.41
N GLY A 174 2.71 -11.52 0.37
CA GLY A 174 2.29 -10.36 1.13
C GLY A 174 0.89 -10.47 1.66
N SER A 175 0.33 -9.32 2.01
CA SER A 175 -1.01 -9.17 2.56
C SER A 175 -1.78 -8.09 1.82
N SER A 176 -3.09 -8.14 1.94
CA SER A 176 -3.96 -7.07 1.50
C SER A 176 -5.21 -6.99 2.36
N TYR A 177 -5.78 -5.81 2.50
CA TYR A 177 -6.95 -5.58 3.33
C TYR A 177 -7.71 -4.34 2.89
N PHE A 178 -8.99 -4.28 3.24
CA PHE A 178 -9.83 -3.11 3.06
C PHE A 178 -10.01 -2.38 4.38
N TYR A 179 -10.11 -1.06 4.33
CA TYR A 179 -10.51 -0.23 5.46
C TYR A 179 -11.35 0.95 4.95
N ASP A 180 -11.98 1.69 5.86
CA ASP A 180 -12.73 2.90 5.53
C ASP A 180 -12.19 4.06 6.38
N ALA A 181 -11.48 4.98 5.73
CA ALA A 181 -10.89 6.15 6.37
C ALA A 181 -11.96 7.14 6.87
N ASP A 182 -13.07 7.27 6.13
CA ASP A 182 -14.20 8.14 6.46
C ASP A 182 -15.53 7.48 6.08
N PRO A 183 -16.16 6.73 7.00
CA PRO A 183 -17.43 6.04 6.73
C PRO A 183 -18.60 6.94 6.33
N SER A 184 -18.44 8.26 6.42
CA SER A 184 -19.46 9.22 5.99
C SER A 184 -19.40 9.56 4.50
N ASP A 185 -18.37 9.10 3.79
CA ASP A 185 -18.15 9.40 2.39
C ASP A 185 -18.58 8.26 1.44
N ASN A 186 -18.17 8.36 0.17
CA ASN A 186 -18.49 7.43 -0.89
C ASN A 186 -17.31 6.55 -1.33
N ALA A 187 -16.29 6.41 -0.50
CA ALA A 187 -15.06 5.70 -0.78
C ALA A 187 -14.71 4.70 0.33
N ILE A 188 -13.93 3.70 -0.05
CA ILE A 188 -13.23 2.80 0.84
C ILE A 188 -11.81 2.65 0.32
N GLN A 189 -10.89 2.22 1.17
CA GLN A 189 -9.50 2.01 0.81
C GLN A 189 -9.18 0.53 0.72
N TYR A 190 -8.25 0.20 -0.17
CA TYR A 190 -7.67 -1.13 -0.31
C TYR A 190 -6.14 -1.00 -0.25
N VAL A 191 -5.51 -1.78 0.62
CA VAL A 191 -4.06 -1.76 0.82
C VAL A 191 -3.49 -3.08 0.33
N GLN A 192 -2.39 -3.01 -0.41
CA GLN A 192 -1.53 -4.16 -0.69
C GLN A 192 -0.17 -3.91 -0.09
N GLN A 193 0.36 -4.85 0.69
CA GLN A 193 1.72 -4.85 1.21
C GLN A 193 2.41 -6.12 0.71
N MET A 194 3.37 -5.97 -0.21
CA MET A 194 3.96 -7.08 -0.94
C MET A 194 5.49 -7.05 -0.87
N SER A 195 6.07 -8.22 -0.68
CA SER A 195 7.50 -8.50 -0.72
C SER A 195 7.83 -9.32 -1.95
N LEU A 196 8.83 -8.90 -2.69
CA LEU A 196 9.30 -9.56 -3.90
C LEU A 196 10.18 -10.76 -3.51
N SER A 197 10.02 -11.88 -4.21
CA SER A 197 10.85 -13.07 -4.04
C SER A 197 11.67 -13.37 -5.31
N GLY A 198 12.81 -14.05 -5.15
CA GLY A 198 13.69 -14.44 -6.25
C GLY A 198 15.01 -13.68 -6.37
N GLY A 199 15.29 -12.76 -5.45
CA GLY A 199 16.58 -12.08 -5.32
C GLY A 199 16.82 -10.92 -6.29
N SER A 200 17.56 -9.90 -5.81
CA SER A 200 18.12 -8.72 -6.51
C SER A 200 17.21 -7.81 -7.34
N ASP A 201 15.98 -8.22 -7.64
CA ASP A 201 15.10 -7.44 -8.50
C ASP A 201 14.32 -6.40 -7.68
N SER A 202 14.82 -5.17 -7.70
CA SER A 202 14.12 -4.01 -7.12
C SER A 202 12.85 -3.66 -7.91
N PRO A 203 11.75 -3.23 -7.24
CA PRO A 203 10.60 -2.67 -7.92
C PRO A 203 10.93 -1.34 -8.61
N GLU A 204 12.01 -0.66 -8.21
CA GLU A 204 12.39 0.65 -8.74
C GLU A 204 12.45 0.69 -10.27
N GLY A 205 11.79 1.70 -10.84
CA GLY A 205 11.72 1.95 -12.28
C GLY A 205 10.85 0.96 -13.06
N ARG A 206 10.35 -0.10 -12.42
CA ARG A 206 9.51 -1.12 -13.06
C ARG A 206 8.05 -0.69 -13.08
N THR A 207 7.26 -1.39 -13.88
CA THR A 207 5.82 -1.13 -13.98
C THR A 207 5.06 -2.13 -13.12
N LEU A 208 4.25 -1.63 -12.20
CA LEU A 208 3.23 -2.41 -11.51
C LEU A 208 1.96 -2.45 -12.37
N ARG A 209 1.35 -3.62 -12.45
CA ARG A 209 0.05 -3.87 -13.08
C ARG A 209 -0.84 -4.52 -12.05
N ALA A 210 -2.00 -3.93 -11.81
CA ALA A 210 -2.99 -4.44 -10.89
C ALA A 210 -4.31 -4.65 -11.63
N GLU A 211 -4.90 -5.81 -11.44
CA GLU A 211 -6.13 -6.25 -12.10
C GLU A 211 -7.08 -6.76 -11.02
N PHE A 212 -8.18 -6.04 -10.81
CA PHE A 212 -9.18 -6.38 -9.80
C PHE A 212 -10.56 -6.49 -10.45
N SER A 213 -11.38 -7.42 -9.99
CA SER A 213 -12.76 -7.54 -10.44
C SER A 213 -13.68 -8.11 -9.39
N GLY A 214 -14.95 -7.69 -9.46
CA GLY A 214 -16.00 -8.19 -8.59
C GLY A 214 -15.77 -7.84 -7.12
N LEU A 215 -16.01 -6.60 -6.73
CA LEU A 215 -15.98 -6.20 -5.32
C LEU A 215 -17.17 -6.82 -4.57
N CYS A 216 -16.91 -7.52 -3.48
CA CYS A 216 -17.94 -8.18 -2.68
C CYS A 216 -17.68 -8.12 -1.18
N VAL A 217 -18.76 -8.30 -0.42
CA VAL A 217 -18.72 -8.59 1.02
C VAL A 217 -18.58 -10.08 1.21
N PHE A 218 -17.64 -10.48 2.07
CA PHE A 218 -17.45 -11.86 2.51
C PHE A 218 -18.08 -12.07 3.88
N ASP A 219 -19.01 -13.02 3.96
CA ASP A 219 -19.55 -13.48 5.24
C ASP A 219 -18.68 -14.63 5.77
N GLY A 220 -17.94 -14.36 6.85
CA GLY A 220 -17.06 -15.34 7.47
C GLY A 220 -17.76 -16.51 8.17
N GLU A 221 -19.05 -16.38 8.49
CA GLU A 221 -19.82 -17.46 9.12
C GLU A 221 -20.38 -18.44 8.09
N THR A 222 -20.91 -17.92 6.99
CA THR A 222 -21.58 -18.73 5.95
C THR A 222 -20.66 -19.08 4.79
N GLY A 223 -19.60 -18.30 4.56
CA GLY A 223 -18.74 -18.37 3.38
C GLY A 223 -19.32 -17.70 2.13
N ASP A 224 -20.46 -17.00 2.26
CA ASP A 224 -21.15 -16.39 1.14
C ASP A 224 -20.48 -15.09 0.67
N LEU A 225 -20.59 -14.82 -0.65
CA LEU A 225 -20.08 -13.61 -1.29
C LEU A 225 -21.22 -12.76 -1.85
N THR A 226 -21.48 -11.62 -1.23
CA THR A 226 -22.50 -10.66 -1.69
C THR A 226 -21.86 -9.58 -2.57
N SER A 227 -22.30 -9.46 -3.82
CA SER A 227 -21.73 -8.50 -4.79
C SER A 227 -22.06 -7.05 -4.43
N LEU A 228 -21.04 -6.20 -4.36
CA LEU A 228 -21.18 -4.74 -4.27
C LEU A 228 -21.03 -4.08 -5.64
N ALA A 229 -20.08 -4.55 -6.45
CA ALA A 229 -19.88 -4.11 -7.83
C ALA A 229 -19.27 -5.26 -8.66
N SER A 230 -19.74 -5.43 -9.89
CA SER A 230 -19.35 -6.50 -10.83
C SER A 230 -18.25 -6.08 -11.82
N GLY A 231 -17.79 -4.84 -11.72
CA GLY A 231 -16.82 -4.24 -12.64
C GLY A 231 -15.43 -4.87 -12.61
N SER A 232 -14.58 -4.39 -13.51
CA SER A 232 -13.15 -4.72 -13.57
C SER A 232 -12.32 -3.43 -13.62
N TRP A 233 -11.30 -3.35 -12.78
CA TRP A 233 -10.42 -2.19 -12.63
C TRP A 233 -8.98 -2.62 -12.90
N ASN A 234 -8.43 -2.11 -13.99
CA ASN A 234 -7.07 -2.41 -14.43
C ASN A 234 -6.21 -1.15 -14.29
N LEU A 235 -5.27 -1.16 -13.35
CA LEU A 235 -4.37 -0.06 -13.09
C LEU A 235 -2.95 -0.42 -13.55
N LYS A 236 -2.25 0.59 -14.06
CA LYS A 236 -0.86 0.46 -14.50
C LYS A 236 -0.10 1.72 -14.16
N PHE A 237 0.98 1.59 -13.42
CA PHE A 237 1.83 2.71 -13.06
C PHE A 237 3.28 2.28 -12.89
N LYS A 238 4.18 3.27 -12.92
CA LYS A 238 5.62 3.06 -12.77
C LYS A 238 6.02 3.27 -11.32
N MET A 239 6.82 2.35 -10.81
CA MET A 239 7.40 2.37 -9.48
C MET A 239 8.66 3.25 -9.47
N ASP A 240 8.51 4.54 -9.77
CA ASP A 240 9.62 5.51 -9.85
C ASP A 240 9.96 6.11 -8.49
N TYR A 241 10.68 5.32 -7.67
CA TYR A 241 11.07 5.65 -6.30
C TYR A 241 12.55 5.41 -6.09
N GLU A 242 13.17 6.25 -5.26
CA GLU A 242 14.52 6.04 -4.80
C GLU A 242 14.48 5.16 -3.53
N PRO A 243 14.95 3.90 -3.58
CA PRO A 243 14.92 3.04 -2.41
C PRO A 243 15.88 3.57 -1.35
N VAL A 244 15.36 3.82 -0.16
CA VAL A 244 16.16 4.17 1.01
C VAL A 244 16.17 2.99 1.96
N SER A 245 17.35 2.47 2.28
CA SER A 245 17.50 1.46 3.32
C SER A 245 18.85 1.61 4.01
N GLN A 246 18.89 1.24 5.29
CA GLN A 246 20.12 1.12 6.07
C GLN A 246 20.50 -0.36 6.15
N ALA A 247 21.59 -0.72 5.50
CA ALA A 247 22.19 -2.04 5.67
C ALA A 247 22.89 -2.14 7.04
N LEU A 248 22.80 -3.32 7.66
CA LEU A 248 23.47 -3.64 8.92
C LEU A 248 24.57 -4.69 8.68
N PRO A 249 25.56 -4.79 9.60
CA PRO A 249 26.52 -5.88 9.59
C PRO A 249 25.86 -7.26 9.54
N THR A 250 26.54 -8.21 8.89
CA THR A 250 26.08 -9.60 8.72
C THR A 250 27.05 -10.58 9.38
N GLY A 251 26.66 -11.85 9.46
CA GLY A 251 27.47 -12.95 10.00
C GLY A 251 27.30 -13.19 11.50
N GLN A 252 26.41 -12.44 12.18
CA GLN A 252 26.07 -12.66 13.57
C GLN A 252 25.12 -13.86 13.70
N ASP A 253 25.35 -14.68 14.73
CA ASP A 253 24.44 -15.75 15.10
C ASP A 253 23.30 -15.22 15.99
N PHE A 254 22.12 -15.80 15.87
CA PHE A 254 20.98 -15.57 16.76
C PHE A 254 20.23 -16.87 17.06
N ASP A 255 19.45 -16.86 18.14
CA ASP A 255 18.57 -17.99 18.49
C ASP A 255 17.26 -17.87 17.72
N LEU A 256 16.97 -18.87 16.87
CA LEU A 256 15.73 -19.01 16.15
C LEU A 256 14.96 -20.19 16.76
N ASN A 257 14.15 -19.93 17.78
CA ASN A 257 13.32 -20.95 18.43
C ASN A 257 14.13 -22.20 18.84
N GLY A 258 15.33 -21.98 19.41
CA GLY A 258 16.27 -23.03 19.81
C GLY A 258 17.20 -23.56 18.71
N ALA A 259 17.04 -23.14 17.46
CA ALA A 259 17.98 -23.42 16.37
C ALA A 259 19.00 -22.28 16.22
N ARG A 260 20.23 -22.60 15.82
CA ARG A 260 21.23 -21.58 15.49
C ARG A 260 21.01 -21.08 14.07
N ALA A 261 20.76 -19.79 13.93
CA ALA A 261 20.69 -19.09 12.65
C ALA A 261 21.79 -18.04 12.54
N THR A 262 22.29 -17.81 11.33
CA THR A 262 23.32 -16.81 11.03
C THR A 262 22.80 -15.80 10.03
N VAL A 263 22.90 -14.50 10.37
CA VAL A 263 22.45 -13.41 9.49
C VAL A 263 23.28 -13.36 8.20
N ARG A 264 22.63 -13.49 7.05
CA ARG A 264 23.22 -13.33 5.72
C ARG A 264 23.04 -11.94 5.13
N ARG A 265 21.87 -11.34 5.34
CA ARG A 265 21.49 -10.00 4.88
C ARG A 265 20.61 -9.39 5.94
N LEU A 266 20.85 -8.14 6.29
CA LEU A 266 19.96 -7.38 7.15
C LEU A 266 19.93 -5.93 6.67
N SER A 267 18.75 -5.44 6.35
CA SER A 267 18.52 -4.04 6.03
C SER A 267 17.18 -3.59 6.56
N VAL A 268 17.10 -2.31 6.92
CA VAL A 268 15.87 -1.67 7.37
C VAL A 268 15.56 -0.52 6.43
N SER A 269 14.36 -0.53 5.85
CA SER A 269 13.81 0.57 5.06
C SER A 269 12.78 1.34 5.91
N PRO A 270 12.22 2.44 5.39
CA PRO A 270 11.11 3.12 6.04
C PRO A 270 9.87 2.24 6.27
N ILE A 271 9.70 1.13 5.53
CA ILE A 271 8.49 0.31 5.57
C ILE A 271 8.69 -1.13 6.00
N ALA A 272 9.93 -1.64 6.00
CA ALA A 272 10.16 -3.05 6.29
C ALA A 272 11.56 -3.33 6.87
N VAL A 273 11.64 -4.45 7.58
CA VAL A 273 12.90 -5.15 7.87
C VAL A 273 13.06 -6.28 6.86
N SER A 274 14.15 -6.27 6.10
CA SER A 274 14.56 -7.37 5.23
C SER A 274 15.68 -8.15 5.91
N LEU A 275 15.45 -9.43 6.19
CA LEU A 275 16.38 -10.32 6.87
C LEU A 275 16.49 -11.64 6.12
N ASP A 276 17.71 -11.99 5.72
CA ASP A 276 18.04 -13.33 5.24
C ASP A 276 18.94 -14.01 6.27
N TYR A 277 18.72 -15.30 6.50
CA TYR A 277 19.54 -16.10 7.40
C TYR A 277 19.68 -17.54 6.93
N ASP A 278 20.83 -18.13 7.25
CA ASP A 278 21.06 -19.57 7.12
C ASP A 278 20.80 -20.22 8.50
N VAL A 279 20.09 -21.34 8.53
CA VAL A 279 19.91 -22.18 9.71
C VAL A 279 20.84 -23.38 9.61
N ALA A 280 21.59 -23.67 10.67
CA ALA A 280 22.59 -24.75 10.70
C ALA A 280 21.98 -26.15 10.86
N GLU A 281 20.77 -26.35 10.33
CA GLU A 281 20.00 -27.58 10.36
C GLU A 281 19.12 -27.65 9.10
N PRO A 282 18.83 -28.84 8.55
CA PRO A 282 17.99 -28.97 7.37
C PRO A 282 16.53 -28.55 7.64
N ALA A 283 15.86 -28.09 6.58
CA ALA A 283 14.43 -27.83 6.61
C ALA A 283 13.62 -29.13 6.67
N SER A 284 14.01 -30.14 5.89
CA SER A 284 13.30 -31.42 5.79
C SER A 284 13.58 -32.36 6.96
N LEU A 285 12.58 -33.18 7.30
CA LEU A 285 12.69 -34.24 8.31
C LEU A 285 12.84 -35.64 7.65
N PRO A 286 13.55 -36.60 8.28
CA PRO A 286 13.87 -37.90 7.67
C PRO A 286 12.67 -38.80 7.32
N ASP A 287 11.50 -38.55 7.91
CA ASP A 287 10.30 -39.40 7.83
C ASP A 287 9.07 -38.65 7.29
N ASP A 288 9.26 -37.73 6.34
CA ASP A 288 8.14 -37.12 5.59
C ASP A 288 7.38 -38.21 4.80
N GLU A 289 6.07 -38.37 5.07
CA GLU A 289 5.25 -39.42 4.45
C GLU A 289 4.99 -39.12 2.96
N PRO A 290 5.09 -40.13 2.07
CA PRO A 290 4.99 -39.95 0.62
C PRO A 290 3.56 -39.73 0.10
N ASP A 291 2.56 -39.52 0.97
CA ASP A 291 1.15 -39.37 0.55
C ASP A 291 0.86 -37.99 -0.09
N GLY A 292 1.86 -37.11 -0.13
CA GLY A 292 1.80 -35.78 -0.71
C GLY A 292 1.08 -34.77 0.19
N ARG A 293 0.76 -35.13 1.44
CA ARG A 293 0.29 -34.20 2.46
C ARG A 293 1.46 -33.83 3.36
N GLU A 294 1.53 -32.55 3.69
CA GLU A 294 2.42 -32.09 4.73
C GLU A 294 2.04 -32.74 6.07
N SER A 295 3.02 -33.34 6.75
CA SER A 295 2.83 -33.89 8.09
C SER A 295 2.83 -32.79 9.15
N ASP A 296 2.17 -33.01 10.29
CA ASP A 296 2.18 -32.07 11.42
C ASP A 296 3.60 -31.72 11.89
N ALA A 297 4.52 -32.69 11.83
CA ALA A 297 5.92 -32.49 12.17
C ALA A 297 6.62 -31.57 11.16
N MET A 298 6.29 -31.69 9.88
CA MET A 298 6.85 -30.82 8.84
C MET A 298 6.29 -29.40 8.94
N ALA A 299 4.98 -29.24 9.14
CA ALA A 299 4.36 -27.94 9.37
C ALA A 299 4.94 -27.24 10.60
N GLN A 300 5.18 -27.97 11.70
CA GLN A 300 5.83 -27.44 12.90
C GLN A 300 7.27 -27.01 12.63
N ARG A 301 8.02 -27.78 11.83
CA ARG A 301 9.40 -27.46 11.48
C ARG A 301 9.46 -26.23 10.59
N GLU A 302 8.60 -26.12 9.57
CA GLU A 302 8.52 -24.94 8.72
C GLU A 302 8.15 -23.70 9.55
N SER A 303 7.15 -23.81 10.43
CA SER A 303 6.77 -22.75 11.37
C SER A 303 7.93 -22.33 12.28
N GLN A 304 8.68 -23.29 12.85
CA GLN A 304 9.87 -23.00 13.65
C GLN A 304 10.92 -22.19 12.89
N LEU A 305 11.13 -22.52 11.61
CA LEU A 305 12.16 -21.89 10.77
C LEU A 305 11.73 -20.54 10.20
N LEU A 306 10.44 -20.29 10.05
CA LEU A 306 9.88 -19.06 9.49
C LEU A 306 9.48 -18.02 10.54
N ASP A 307 9.22 -18.42 11.78
CA ASP A 307 8.77 -17.53 12.86
C ASP A 307 9.96 -16.87 13.58
N LEU A 308 10.24 -15.62 13.25
CA LEU A 308 11.25 -14.80 13.95
C LEU A 308 10.75 -14.24 15.29
N GLY A 309 9.47 -14.43 15.62
CA GLY A 309 8.84 -13.86 16.80
C GLY A 309 8.73 -12.35 16.72
N THR A 310 9.53 -11.64 17.52
CA THR A 310 9.52 -10.17 17.57
C THR A 310 10.92 -9.62 17.37
N ILE A 311 11.05 -8.75 16.39
CA ILE A 311 12.25 -7.95 16.12
C ILE A 311 12.10 -6.62 16.84
N VAL A 312 13.20 -6.13 17.43
CA VAL A 312 13.23 -4.81 18.08
C VAL A 312 14.15 -3.88 17.32
N LEU A 313 13.60 -2.79 16.80
CA LEU A 313 14.37 -1.68 16.26
C LEU A 313 14.67 -0.71 17.39
N THR A 314 15.93 -0.33 17.56
CA THR A 314 16.34 0.71 18.52
C THR A 314 16.85 1.90 17.72
N MET A 315 16.26 3.06 17.98
CA MET A 315 16.61 4.33 17.34
C MET A 315 17.74 5.03 18.12
N LYS A 316 18.43 5.98 17.48
CA LYS A 316 19.54 6.74 18.06
C LYS A 316 19.15 7.61 19.26
N ASP A 317 17.88 8.00 19.35
CA ASP A 317 17.31 8.73 20.49
C ASP A 317 16.96 7.81 21.69
N GLY A 318 17.11 6.49 21.53
CA GLY A 318 16.78 5.48 22.53
C GLY A 318 15.35 4.93 22.45
N THR A 319 14.51 5.44 21.54
CA THR A 319 13.18 4.90 21.27
C THR A 319 13.28 3.49 20.69
N THR A 320 12.34 2.61 21.05
CA THR A 320 12.29 1.25 20.51
C THR A 320 10.96 0.94 19.85
N TYR A 321 11.02 0.19 18.75
CA TYR A 321 9.87 -0.28 18.00
C TYR A 321 9.89 -1.80 17.95
N GLN A 322 8.80 -2.43 18.38
CA GLN A 322 8.62 -3.87 18.27
C GLN A 322 7.90 -4.18 16.98
N VAL A 323 8.52 -5.03 16.18
CA VAL A 323 8.00 -5.50 14.89
C VAL A 323 7.74 -6.99 15.05
N LYS A 324 6.46 -7.34 15.14
CA LYS A 324 6.05 -8.74 15.20
C LYS A 324 6.12 -9.34 13.80
N ASP A 325 6.73 -10.51 13.70
CA ASP A 325 6.64 -11.32 12.49
C ASP A 325 5.19 -11.80 12.31
N MET A 326 4.58 -11.42 11.20
CA MET A 326 3.20 -11.79 10.86
C MET A 326 3.14 -12.95 9.86
N GLY A 327 4.26 -13.65 9.66
CA GLY A 327 4.36 -14.77 8.74
C GLY A 327 4.85 -14.36 7.35
N GLY A 328 4.74 -15.28 6.38
CA GLY A 328 5.34 -15.12 5.06
C GLY A 328 6.86 -15.33 5.05
N GLY A 329 7.47 -15.25 3.88
CA GLY A 329 8.89 -15.57 3.67
C GLY A 329 9.09 -16.67 2.65
N ALA A 330 10.35 -16.88 2.26
CA ALA A 330 10.74 -17.97 1.39
C ALA A 330 11.74 -18.88 2.10
N LEU A 331 11.39 -20.15 2.23
CA LEU A 331 12.24 -21.20 2.77
C LEU A 331 12.87 -22.00 1.61
N ASP A 332 14.19 -21.98 1.52
CA ASP A 332 14.94 -22.89 0.67
C ASP A 332 15.31 -24.15 1.47
N SER A 333 14.61 -25.25 1.15
CA SER A 333 14.78 -26.58 1.73
C SER A 333 15.65 -27.51 0.88
N SER A 334 16.28 -27.01 -0.19
CA SER A 334 17.04 -27.85 -1.13
C SER A 334 18.34 -28.42 -0.56
N ARG A 335 18.85 -27.86 0.55
CA ARG A 335 20.11 -28.27 1.18
C ARG A 335 19.86 -29.37 2.22
N SER A 336 20.71 -30.39 2.23
CA SER A 336 20.57 -31.56 3.10
C SER A 336 21.02 -31.35 4.55
N ASP A 337 21.79 -30.29 4.82
CA ASP A 337 22.44 -30.02 6.10
C ASP A 337 22.14 -28.63 6.68
N SER A 338 21.37 -27.82 5.94
CA SER A 338 21.08 -26.43 6.28
C SER A 338 19.77 -26.01 5.63
N ALA A 339 19.24 -24.86 6.05
CA ALA A 339 18.14 -24.18 5.39
C ALA A 339 18.52 -22.71 5.19
N SER A 340 17.97 -22.07 4.16
CA SER A 340 18.07 -20.63 3.99
C SER A 340 16.69 -20.03 4.02
N VAL A 341 16.53 -18.90 4.69
CA VAL A 341 15.25 -18.20 4.79
C VAL A 341 15.41 -16.75 4.36
N GLU A 342 14.49 -16.27 3.54
CA GLU A 342 14.31 -14.85 3.22
C GLU A 342 13.02 -14.33 3.87
N LYS A 343 13.15 -13.29 4.70
CA LYS A 343 12.05 -12.64 5.39
C LYS A 343 12.03 -11.15 5.06
N ASN A 344 10.83 -10.66 4.79
CA ASN A 344 10.54 -9.24 4.76
C ASN A 344 9.35 -9.00 5.67
N ILE A 345 9.52 -8.13 6.67
CA ILE A 345 8.50 -7.86 7.69
C ILE A 345 8.16 -6.39 7.64
N PHE A 346 6.92 -6.08 7.24
CA PHE A 346 6.42 -4.72 7.21
C PHE A 346 6.37 -4.12 8.62
N LEU A 347 6.78 -2.86 8.72
CA LEU A 347 6.69 -2.07 9.93
C LEU A 347 5.24 -1.62 10.14
N THR A 348 4.87 -1.46 11.40
CA THR A 348 3.58 -0.87 11.77
C THR A 348 3.60 0.65 11.75
N GLN A 349 4.78 1.25 11.59
CA GLN A 349 4.96 2.67 11.40
C GLN A 349 6.14 2.99 10.50
N ILE A 350 6.07 4.11 9.79
CA ILE A 350 7.18 4.58 8.97
C ILE A 350 8.28 5.11 9.90
N ILE A 351 9.53 4.72 9.61
CA ILE A 351 10.71 5.22 10.32
C ILE A 351 11.70 5.85 9.34
N ASP A 352 12.60 6.68 9.86
CA ASP A 352 13.80 7.07 9.12
C ASP A 352 14.92 6.05 9.40
N PRO A 353 15.36 5.24 8.42
CA PRO A 353 16.45 4.29 8.62
C PRO A 353 17.78 4.99 8.98
N ALA A 354 17.95 6.28 8.68
CA ALA A 354 19.12 7.06 9.11
C ALA A 354 19.15 7.27 10.64
N ASP A 355 18.01 7.19 11.32
CA ASP A 355 17.91 7.31 12.78
C ASP A 355 18.01 5.96 13.50
N LEU A 356 18.17 4.86 12.76
CA LEU A 356 18.37 3.53 13.34
C LEU A 356 19.73 3.44 14.05
N ALA A 357 19.73 2.88 15.25
CA ALA A 357 20.95 2.56 15.99
C ALA A 357 21.28 1.05 15.96
N SER A 358 20.27 0.20 16.12
CA SER A 358 20.46 -1.25 16.09
C SER A 358 19.17 -2.02 15.84
N VAL A 359 19.31 -3.27 15.38
CA VAL A 359 18.22 -4.26 15.30
C VAL A 359 18.53 -5.39 16.28
N THR A 360 17.53 -5.84 17.04
CA THR A 360 17.63 -7.04 17.87
C THR A 360 16.71 -8.13 17.32
N VAL A 361 17.27 -9.30 17.06
CA VAL A 361 16.58 -10.49 16.54
C VAL A 361 17.09 -11.71 17.31
N GLY A 362 16.19 -12.58 17.78
CA GLY A 362 16.59 -13.82 18.48
C GLY A 362 17.55 -13.61 19.66
N GLY A 363 17.41 -12.49 20.39
CA GLY A 363 18.29 -12.11 21.49
C GLY A 363 19.65 -11.51 21.09
N THR A 364 19.97 -11.44 19.80
CA THR A 364 21.22 -10.84 19.30
C THR A 364 20.96 -9.41 18.82
N THR A 365 21.72 -8.45 19.34
CA THR A 365 21.70 -7.05 18.90
C THR A 365 22.79 -6.77 17.88
N ILE A 366 22.39 -6.21 16.74
CA ILE A 366 23.24 -5.86 15.60
C ILE A 366 23.18 -4.34 15.45
N ALA A 367 24.29 -3.66 15.75
CA ALA A 367 24.39 -2.21 15.64
C ALA A 367 24.67 -1.78 14.19
N VAL A 368 24.15 -0.61 13.80
CA VAL A 368 24.55 0.05 12.56
C VAL A 368 26.05 0.39 12.64
N SER A 369 26.76 0.15 11.53
CA SER A 369 28.22 0.34 11.42
C SER A 369 28.67 1.79 11.41
#